data_AF-A0A0A8EGW8-F1
#
_entry.id   AF-A0A0A8EGW8-F1
#
_cell.length_a   1.000
_cell.length_b   1.000
_cell.length_c   1.000
_cell.angle_alpha   90.00
_cell.angle_beta   90.00
_cell.angle_gamma   90.00
#
_symmetry.space_group_name_H-M   'P 1'
#
loop_
_entity.id
_entity.type
_entity.pdbx_description
1 polymer ?
#
loop_
_entity_poly.entity_id
_entity_poly.type
_entity_poly.pdbx_seq_one_letter_code
_entity_poly.pdbx_strand_id
1 'polypeptide(L)'
;MTHLNFILDRVSAALSIEPPGANPHHQLILDVAWSCWEMDDELDELIGDYSEGVSAIEKPERFASLLVERLKYEAELNQLLSMPCCSPAAGEDGPPGPAEDAEAGCCASQPQTIVHYCLDAFAAAGDPDVMSAADLSRALRSRPDVADAGWPDNYLSPVHLAQMLGGYDVRLCDATGHDGRPSKGYRRSDLVAALPDCSC
;
A
#
# COMPACT_ATOMS: atom_id res chain seq x y z
N MET A 1 -30.48 43.67 -3.10
CA MET A 1 -29.30 43.11 -2.40
C MET A 1 -29.56 41.63 -2.04
N THR A 2 -29.60 40.72 -3.02
CA THR A 2 -29.93 39.29 -2.80
C THR A 2 -29.04 38.31 -3.59
N HIS A 3 -28.12 38.81 -4.41
CA HIS A 3 -27.36 37.99 -5.35
C HIS A 3 -26.13 37.30 -4.71
N LEU A 4 -25.63 37.84 -3.60
CA LEU A 4 -24.37 37.39 -3.00
C LEU A 4 -24.57 36.10 -2.17
N ASN A 5 -25.69 35.99 -1.44
CA ASN A 5 -26.04 34.77 -0.70
C ASN A 5 -26.30 33.59 -1.65
N PHE A 6 -26.95 33.83 -2.79
CA PHE A 6 -27.16 32.79 -3.81
C PHE A 6 -25.84 32.27 -4.40
N ILE A 7 -24.88 33.14 -4.67
CA ILE A 7 -23.55 32.73 -5.16
C ILE A 7 -22.82 31.91 -4.09
N LEU A 8 -22.83 32.37 -2.83
CA LEU A 8 -22.16 31.69 -1.72
C LEU A 8 -22.76 30.30 -1.47
N ASP A 9 -24.08 30.16 -1.52
CA ASP A 9 -24.76 28.86 -1.38
C ASP A 9 -24.39 27.90 -2.53
N ARG A 10 -24.28 28.39 -3.78
CA ARG A 10 -23.85 27.55 -4.90
C ARG A 10 -22.39 27.16 -4.83
N VAL A 11 -21.52 28.05 -4.37
CA VAL A 11 -20.09 27.75 -4.17
C VAL A 11 -19.93 26.75 -3.02
N SER A 12 -20.64 26.95 -1.91
CA SER A 12 -20.66 26.00 -0.80
C SER A 12 -21.16 24.63 -1.28
N ALA A 13 -22.28 24.58 -2.00
CA ALA A 13 -22.80 23.33 -2.54
C ALA A 13 -21.85 22.65 -3.53
N ALA A 14 -21.12 23.42 -4.36
CA ALA A 14 -20.14 22.89 -5.29
C ALA A 14 -18.87 22.37 -4.59
N LEU A 15 -18.46 23.00 -3.48
CA LEU A 15 -17.31 22.58 -2.67
C LEU A 15 -17.64 21.44 -1.70
N SER A 16 -18.93 21.25 -1.37
CA SER A 16 -19.42 20.09 -0.62
C SER A 16 -19.53 18.82 -1.46
N ILE A 17 -19.32 18.92 -2.77
CA ILE A 17 -19.15 17.73 -3.62
C ILE A 17 -17.79 17.15 -3.28
N GLU A 18 -17.81 16.06 -2.52
CA GLU A 18 -16.63 15.26 -2.26
C GLU A 18 -15.99 14.90 -3.61
N PRO A 19 -14.71 15.22 -3.82
CA PRO A 19 -14.06 14.89 -5.08
C PRO A 19 -14.21 13.40 -5.34
N PRO A 20 -14.45 12.98 -6.60
CA PRO A 20 -14.53 11.57 -6.91
C PRO A 20 -13.24 10.91 -6.41
N GLY A 21 -13.42 9.85 -5.60
CA GLY A 21 -12.31 9.07 -5.09
C GLY A 21 -11.36 8.73 -6.23
N ALA A 22 -10.06 8.88 -5.99
CA ALA A 22 -9.06 8.57 -6.99
C ALA A 22 -9.26 7.13 -7.48
N ASN A 23 -9.25 6.93 -8.80
CA ASN A 23 -9.41 5.59 -9.36
C ASN A 23 -8.25 4.72 -8.86
N PRO A 24 -8.52 3.59 -8.19
CA PRO A 24 -7.47 2.76 -7.58
C PRO A 24 -6.49 2.22 -8.62
N HIS A 25 -6.93 1.99 -9.86
CA HIS A 25 -6.06 1.58 -10.95
C HIS A 25 -5.12 2.69 -11.39
N HIS A 26 -5.57 3.95 -11.43
CA HIS A 26 -4.70 5.08 -11.75
C HIS A 26 -3.68 5.35 -10.63
N GLN A 27 -4.08 5.16 -9.37
CA GLN A 27 -3.14 5.23 -8.26
C GLN A 27 -2.04 4.17 -8.41
N LEU A 28 -2.42 2.93 -8.72
CA LEU A 28 -1.46 1.85 -8.93
C LEU A 28 -0.48 2.13 -10.10
N ILE A 29 -0.95 2.71 -11.21
CA ILE A 29 -0.07 3.15 -12.31
C ILE A 29 0.95 4.19 -11.82
N LEU A 30 0.51 5.19 -11.05
CA LEU A 30 1.38 6.24 -10.53
C LEU A 30 2.41 5.70 -9.53
N ASP A 31 2.02 4.76 -8.67
CA ASP A 31 2.89 4.16 -7.68
C ASP A 31 4.02 3.33 -8.34
N VAL A 32 3.67 2.51 -9.34
CA VAL A 32 4.66 1.73 -10.09
C VAL A 32 5.58 2.65 -10.90
N ALA A 33 5.04 3.70 -11.52
CA ALA A 33 5.84 4.69 -12.22
C ALA A 33 6.82 5.42 -11.27
N TRP A 34 6.38 5.75 -10.05
CA TRP A 34 7.24 6.36 -9.04
C TRP A 34 8.38 5.42 -8.62
N SER A 35 8.07 4.13 -8.45
CA SER A 35 9.08 3.11 -8.11
C SER A 35 10.13 3.00 -9.22
N CYS A 36 9.72 3.03 -10.49
CA CYS A 36 10.64 3.12 -11.63
C CYS A 36 11.58 4.33 -11.52
N TRP A 37 11.04 5.51 -11.21
CA TRP A 37 11.85 6.73 -11.07
C TRP A 37 12.83 6.69 -9.89
N GLU A 38 12.42 6.16 -8.74
CA GLU A 38 13.33 6.02 -7.59
C GLU A 38 14.50 5.09 -7.91
N MET A 39 14.25 3.99 -8.64
CA MET A 39 15.33 3.11 -9.08
C MET A 39 16.19 3.74 -10.17
N ASP A 40 15.61 4.54 -11.07
CA ASP A 40 16.38 5.29 -12.07
C ASP A 40 17.31 6.30 -11.38
N ASP A 41 16.85 7.00 -10.33
CA ASP A 41 17.68 7.89 -9.49
C ASP A 41 18.81 7.11 -8.78
N GLU A 42 18.52 5.93 -8.20
CA GLU A 42 19.55 5.07 -7.58
C GLU A 42 20.57 4.55 -8.60
N LEU A 43 20.13 4.21 -9.80
CA LEU A 43 21.01 3.78 -10.89
C LEU A 43 21.93 4.93 -11.33
N ASP A 44 21.39 6.13 -11.47
CA ASP A 44 22.16 7.32 -11.80
C ASP A 44 23.21 7.65 -10.72
N GLU A 45 22.83 7.57 -9.43
CA GLU A 45 23.78 7.74 -8.33
C GLU A 45 24.89 6.67 -8.36
N LEU A 46 24.54 5.42 -8.69
CA LEU A 46 25.51 4.32 -8.73
C LEU A 46 26.46 4.43 -9.93
N ILE A 47 25.98 4.93 -11.07
CA ILE A 47 26.81 5.23 -12.25
C ILE A 47 27.74 6.42 -11.96
N GLY A 48 27.26 7.40 -11.19
CA GLY A 48 28.01 8.59 -10.80
C GLY A 48 28.33 9.51 -11.98
N ASP A 49 29.07 10.59 -11.73
CA ASP A 49 29.57 11.44 -12.81
C ASP A 49 30.58 10.66 -13.68
N TYR A 50 30.40 10.69 -15.00
CA TYR A 50 31.23 9.97 -15.98
C TYR A 50 32.74 10.23 -15.85
N SER A 51 33.17 11.27 -15.13
CA SER A 51 34.58 11.56 -14.83
C SER A 51 35.19 10.70 -13.72
N GLU A 52 34.37 10.12 -12.84
CA GLU A 52 34.80 9.29 -11.71
C GLU A 52 34.33 7.83 -11.83
N GLY A 53 33.97 7.38 -13.04
CA GLY A 53 33.25 6.13 -13.39
C GLY A 53 33.70 4.82 -12.72
N VAL A 54 33.50 4.71 -11.41
CA VAL A 54 34.10 3.68 -10.57
C VAL A 54 33.05 3.00 -9.68
N SER A 55 31.98 3.68 -9.24
CA SER A 55 31.04 3.12 -8.25
C SER A 55 30.22 1.91 -8.75
N ALA A 56 29.69 1.93 -9.98
CA ALA A 56 28.98 0.77 -10.55
C ALA A 56 29.91 -0.42 -10.85
N ILE A 57 31.16 -0.16 -11.24
CA ILE A 57 32.18 -1.19 -11.46
C ILE A 57 32.62 -1.81 -10.13
N GLU A 58 32.61 -1.04 -9.05
CA GLU A 58 32.91 -1.51 -7.70
C GLU A 58 31.77 -2.33 -7.07
N LYS A 59 30.53 -2.18 -7.54
CA LYS A 59 29.33 -2.84 -6.99
C LYS A 59 28.46 -3.50 -8.08
N PRO A 60 29.03 -4.42 -8.87
CA PRO A 60 28.33 -5.00 -10.02
C PRO A 60 27.09 -5.81 -9.63
N GLU A 61 27.10 -6.47 -8.46
CA GLU A 61 25.94 -7.22 -7.98
C GLU A 61 24.78 -6.29 -7.63
N ARG A 62 25.05 -5.16 -6.95
CA ARG A 62 24.02 -4.17 -6.64
C ARG A 62 23.45 -3.55 -7.91
N PHE A 63 24.31 -3.19 -8.85
CA PHE A 63 23.89 -2.65 -10.14
C PHE A 63 23.01 -3.65 -10.91
N ALA A 64 23.41 -4.92 -10.97
CA ALA A 64 22.62 -5.97 -11.62
C ALA A 64 21.27 -6.20 -10.92
N SER A 65 21.23 -6.20 -9.59
CA SER A 65 19.97 -6.31 -8.82
C SER A 65 19.02 -5.17 -9.12
N LEU A 66 19.49 -3.91 -9.10
CA LEU A 66 18.66 -2.74 -9.42
C LEU A 66 18.12 -2.79 -10.84
N LEU A 67 18.93 -3.19 -11.84
CA LEU A 67 18.46 -3.35 -13.21
C LEU A 67 17.36 -4.42 -13.34
N VAL A 68 17.53 -5.55 -12.66
CA VAL A 68 16.52 -6.63 -12.66
C VAL A 68 15.22 -6.16 -12.01
N GLU A 69 15.30 -5.42 -10.91
CA GLU A 69 14.12 -4.87 -10.24
C GLU A 69 13.43 -3.83 -11.12
N ARG A 70 14.18 -2.87 -11.69
CA ARG A 70 13.64 -1.87 -12.62
C ARG A 70 12.93 -2.50 -13.83
N LEU A 71 13.49 -3.56 -14.41
CA LEU A 71 12.84 -4.29 -15.52
C LEU A 71 11.53 -4.97 -15.10
N LYS A 72 11.42 -5.46 -13.86
CA LYS A 72 10.17 -6.04 -13.35
C LYS A 72 9.08 -4.97 -13.21
N TYR A 73 9.42 -3.84 -12.60
CA TYR A 73 8.46 -2.73 -12.46
C TYR A 73 8.07 -2.12 -13.82
N GLU A 74 8.99 -2.08 -14.80
CA GLU A 74 8.64 -1.66 -16.16
C GLU A 74 7.66 -2.63 -16.85
N ALA A 75 7.84 -3.95 -16.65
CA ALA A 75 6.91 -4.95 -17.16
C ALA A 75 5.52 -4.81 -16.52
N GLU A 76 5.47 -4.57 -15.21
CA GLU A 76 4.24 -4.33 -14.45
C GLU A 76 3.56 -3.03 -14.90
N LEU A 77 4.31 -1.95 -15.08
CA LEU A 77 3.79 -0.67 -15.57
C LEU A 77 3.15 -0.83 -16.96
N ASN A 78 3.84 -1.53 -17.86
CA ASN A 78 3.31 -1.81 -19.19
C ASN A 78 2.02 -2.65 -19.14
N GLN A 79 1.94 -3.62 -18.24
CA GLN A 79 0.73 -4.42 -18.03
C GLN A 79 -0.42 -3.54 -17.54
N LEU A 80 -0.18 -2.69 -16.54
CA LEU A 80 -1.19 -1.80 -15.98
C LEU A 80 -1.69 -0.79 -17.01
N LEU A 81 -0.79 -0.16 -17.77
CA LEU A 81 -1.15 0.76 -18.83
C LEU A 81 -1.94 0.10 -19.97
N SER A 82 -1.82 -1.22 -20.13
CA SER A 82 -2.57 -1.99 -21.14
C SER A 82 -3.96 -2.41 -20.66
N MET A 83 -4.28 -2.25 -19.37
CA MET A 83 -5.60 -2.55 -18.83
C MET A 83 -6.56 -1.36 -19.00
N PRO A 84 -7.82 -1.57 -19.40
CA PRO A 84 -8.80 -0.49 -19.52
C PRO A 84 -9.24 0.00 -18.12
N CYS A 85 -9.19 1.32 -17.89
CA CYS A 85 -9.43 1.91 -16.57
C CYS A 85 -10.91 2.04 -16.15
N CYS A 86 -11.84 1.81 -17.08
CA CYS A 86 -13.26 2.13 -16.90
C CYS A 86 -14.14 0.97 -17.35
N SER A 87 -14.78 0.30 -16.39
CA SER A 87 -16.02 -0.44 -16.65
C SER A 87 -17.18 0.49 -16.27
N PRO A 88 -18.22 0.70 -17.12
CA PRO A 88 -19.38 1.47 -16.71
C PRO A 88 -20.05 0.74 -15.55
N ALA A 89 -20.30 1.47 -14.46
CA ALA A 89 -20.98 0.95 -13.27
C ALA A 89 -22.21 0.14 -13.70
N ALA A 90 -22.24 -1.13 -13.30
CA ALA A 90 -23.42 -1.97 -13.46
C ALA A 90 -24.59 -1.27 -12.77
N GLY A 91 -25.59 -0.88 -13.55
CA GLY A 91 -26.85 -0.37 -13.01
C GLY A 91 -27.49 -1.45 -12.16
N GLU A 92 -27.59 -1.19 -10.86
CA GLU A 92 -28.41 -1.96 -9.93
C GLU A 92 -29.88 -1.71 -10.27
N ASP A 93 -30.56 -2.74 -10.80
CA ASP A 93 -32.01 -2.87 -10.70
C ASP A 93 -32.35 -4.37 -10.69
N GLY A 94 -32.59 -4.91 -9.49
CA GLY A 94 -33.07 -6.28 -9.27
C GLY A 94 -33.46 -6.49 -7.80
N PRO A 95 -34.72 -6.87 -7.50
CA PRO A 95 -35.27 -6.83 -6.13
C PRO A 95 -34.81 -8.00 -5.23
N PRO A 96 -34.88 -7.86 -3.89
CA PRO A 96 -34.37 -8.84 -2.95
C PRO A 96 -35.35 -10.01 -2.75
N GLY A 97 -34.85 -11.25 -2.82
CA GLY A 97 -35.55 -12.48 -2.42
C GLY A 97 -35.20 -12.88 -0.98
N PRO A 98 -36.09 -13.61 -0.28
CA PRO A 98 -36.05 -13.70 1.18
C PRO A 98 -35.01 -14.70 1.70
N ALA A 99 -34.50 -14.37 2.88
CA ALA A 99 -33.56 -15.13 3.68
C ALA A 99 -34.13 -16.48 4.15
N GLU A 100 -33.28 -17.50 4.12
CA GLU A 100 -33.47 -18.74 4.86
C GLU A 100 -32.29 -18.90 5.82
N ASP A 101 -32.64 -19.03 7.11
CA ASP A 101 -31.75 -19.15 8.26
C ASP A 101 -30.77 -20.32 8.14
N ALA A 102 -29.48 -20.01 8.32
CA ALA A 102 -28.46 -20.97 8.72
C ALA A 102 -27.64 -20.37 9.88
N GLU A 103 -28.23 -20.42 11.08
CA GLU A 103 -27.51 -20.32 12.35
C GLU A 103 -26.55 -21.51 12.48
N ALA A 104 -25.29 -21.30 12.07
CA ALA A 104 -24.17 -22.18 12.40
C ALA A 104 -22.85 -21.40 12.40
N GLY A 105 -22.43 -20.94 13.58
CA GLY A 105 -21.03 -20.69 13.92
C GLY A 105 -20.43 -19.36 13.45
N CYS A 106 -20.91 -18.24 14.00
CA CYS A 106 -20.14 -17.00 13.99
C CYS A 106 -18.77 -17.21 14.67
N CYS A 107 -17.69 -16.83 13.98
CA CYS A 107 -16.32 -16.66 14.48
C CYS A 107 -15.36 -17.88 14.51
N ALA A 108 -15.54 -18.89 13.67
CA ALA A 108 -14.44 -19.82 13.35
C ALA A 108 -14.13 -19.78 11.85
N SER A 109 -12.94 -19.29 11.49
CA SER A 109 -12.41 -19.13 10.12
C SER A 109 -12.68 -17.77 9.46
N GLN A 110 -12.43 -16.64 10.15
CA GLN A 110 -12.17 -15.41 9.38
C GLN A 110 -10.78 -15.52 8.72
N PRO A 111 -10.63 -15.18 7.44
CA PRO A 111 -9.32 -15.10 6.82
C PRO A 111 -8.49 -14.06 7.59
N GLN A 112 -7.33 -14.45 8.10
CA GLN A 112 -6.41 -13.49 8.70
C GLN A 112 -6.04 -12.45 7.64
N THR A 113 -6.41 -11.20 7.87
CA THR A 113 -6.05 -10.10 6.98
C THR A 113 -4.60 -9.68 7.21
N ILE A 114 -4.02 -8.94 6.26
CA ILE A 114 -2.68 -8.32 6.42
C ILE A 114 -2.53 -7.53 7.73
N VAL A 115 -3.59 -6.89 8.21
CA VAL A 115 -3.60 -6.15 9.49
C VAL A 115 -3.33 -7.09 10.67
N HIS A 116 -3.91 -8.30 10.66
CA HIS A 116 -3.66 -9.31 11.69
C HIS A 116 -2.20 -9.76 11.70
N TYR A 117 -1.64 -10.08 10.54
CA TYR A 117 -0.23 -10.44 10.42
C TYR A 117 0.71 -9.30 10.85
N CYS A 118 0.34 -8.04 10.56
CA CYS A 118 1.09 -6.89 11.04
C CYS A 118 1.06 -6.80 12.58
N LEU A 119 -0.11 -6.93 13.20
CA LEU A 119 -0.24 -6.90 14.67
C LEU A 119 0.54 -8.05 15.33
N ASP A 120 0.54 -9.23 14.73
CA ASP A 120 1.34 -10.36 15.23
C ASP A 120 2.85 -10.11 15.09
N ALA A 121 3.29 -9.38 14.05
CA ALA A 121 4.68 -8.93 13.92
C ALA A 121 5.05 -7.90 14.99
N PHE A 122 4.14 -7.00 15.36
CA PHE A 122 4.31 -6.09 16.51
C PHE A 122 4.44 -6.86 17.83
N ALA A 123 3.59 -7.86 18.07
CA ALA A 123 3.67 -8.72 19.26
C ALA A 123 4.99 -9.47 19.35
N ALA A 124 5.47 -10.04 18.24
CA ALA A 124 6.75 -10.73 18.19
C ALA A 124 7.95 -9.79 18.46
N ALA A 125 7.84 -8.50 18.11
CA ALA A 125 8.85 -7.48 18.36
C ALA A 125 8.82 -6.90 19.79
N GLY A 126 7.95 -7.41 20.68
CA GLY A 126 7.81 -6.89 22.04
C GLY A 126 6.91 -5.67 22.14
N ASP A 127 5.96 -5.53 21.22
CA ASP A 127 4.89 -4.53 21.26
C ASP A 127 5.34 -3.05 21.23
N PRO A 128 6.22 -2.64 20.30
CA PRO A 128 6.59 -1.24 20.16
C PRO A 128 5.39 -0.38 19.70
N ASP A 129 5.35 0.89 20.08
CA ASP A 129 4.30 1.83 19.63
C ASP A 129 4.39 2.11 18.11
N VAL A 130 5.61 2.10 17.58
CA VAL A 130 5.92 2.38 16.16
C VAL A 130 6.96 1.38 15.66
N MET A 131 6.74 0.87 14.44
CA MET A 131 7.70 -0.01 13.76
C MET A 131 8.01 0.54 12.37
N SER A 132 9.29 0.55 11.98
CA SER A 132 9.66 0.99 10.63
C SER A 132 9.08 0.05 9.57
N ALA A 133 8.77 0.57 8.38
CA ALA A 133 8.22 -0.23 7.30
C ALA A 133 9.19 -1.35 6.86
N ALA A 134 10.50 -1.08 6.91
CA ALA A 134 11.53 -2.07 6.61
C ALA A 134 11.57 -3.19 7.66
N ASP A 135 11.45 -2.86 8.95
CA ASP A 135 11.45 -3.85 10.03
C ASP A 135 10.16 -4.68 10.02
N LEU A 136 9.01 -4.04 9.76
CA LEU A 136 7.73 -4.72 9.62
C LEU A 136 7.72 -5.68 8.43
N SER A 137 8.17 -5.23 7.26
CA SER A 137 8.35 -6.10 6.07
C SER A 137 9.31 -7.26 6.33
N ARG A 138 10.41 -7.02 7.06
CA ARG A 138 11.36 -8.09 7.42
C ARG A 138 10.73 -9.10 8.38
N ALA A 139 10.00 -8.62 9.39
CA ALA A 139 9.32 -9.46 10.36
C ALA A 139 8.27 -10.36 9.68
N LEU A 140 7.44 -9.79 8.79
CA LEU A 140 6.43 -10.54 8.04
C LEU A 140 7.03 -11.65 7.17
N ARG A 141 8.13 -11.36 6.46
CA ARG A 141 8.83 -12.36 5.63
C ARG A 141 9.49 -13.49 6.42
N SER A 142 9.83 -13.24 7.68
CA SER A 142 10.46 -14.25 8.54
C SER A 142 9.48 -15.28 9.10
N ARG A 143 8.17 -15.14 8.83
CA ARG A 143 7.12 -15.99 9.40
C ARG A 143 6.66 -17.06 8.41
N PRO A 144 6.62 -18.34 8.82
CA PRO A 144 6.12 -19.42 7.97
C PRO A 144 4.61 -19.28 7.69
N ASP A 145 3.85 -18.77 8.67
CA ASP A 145 2.40 -18.57 8.58
C ASP A 145 1.98 -17.62 7.44
N VAL A 146 2.88 -16.72 7.05
CA VAL A 146 2.66 -15.73 5.98
C VAL A 146 2.96 -16.32 4.60
N ALA A 147 3.89 -17.27 4.52
CA ALA A 147 4.14 -18.04 3.30
C ALA A 147 2.95 -18.97 2.98
N ASP A 148 2.33 -19.56 4.01
CA ASP A 148 1.13 -20.40 3.87
C ASP A 148 -0.11 -19.60 3.46
N ALA A 149 -0.15 -18.29 3.73
CA ALA A 149 -1.19 -17.38 3.22
C ALA A 149 -1.09 -17.14 1.70
N GLY A 150 -0.06 -17.68 1.04
CA GLY A 150 0.11 -17.63 -0.41
C GLY A 150 0.69 -16.31 -0.92
N TRP A 151 1.28 -15.49 -0.05
CA TRP A 151 1.92 -14.25 -0.45
C TRP A 151 3.37 -14.51 -0.88
N PRO A 152 3.74 -14.24 -2.15
CA PRO A 152 5.11 -14.43 -2.60
C PRO A 152 6.06 -13.42 -1.91
N ASP A 153 7.34 -13.76 -1.76
CA ASP A 153 8.31 -12.98 -0.96
C ASP A 153 8.46 -11.50 -1.37
N ASN A 154 8.19 -11.20 -2.65
CA ASN A 154 8.19 -9.84 -3.22
C ASN A 154 6.94 -9.01 -2.84
N TYR A 155 5.84 -9.66 -2.44
CA TYR A 155 4.57 -9.02 -2.07
C TYR A 155 4.63 -8.31 -0.71
N LEU A 156 5.64 -8.61 0.11
CA LEU A 156 5.85 -8.00 1.43
C LEU A 156 6.88 -6.88 1.42
N SER A 157 7.13 -6.27 0.25
CA SER A 157 7.95 -5.06 0.16
C SER A 157 7.30 -3.90 0.94
N PRO A 158 8.08 -2.93 1.46
CA PRO A 158 7.53 -1.77 2.15
C PRO A 158 6.46 -1.03 1.34
N VAL A 159 6.62 -0.99 0.01
CA VAL A 159 5.71 -0.37 -0.95
C VAL A 159 4.40 -1.13 -1.04
N HIS A 160 4.45 -2.44 -1.29
CA HIS A 160 3.24 -3.27 -1.36
C HIS A 160 2.51 -3.34 -0.02
N LEU A 161 3.27 -3.33 1.08
CA LEU A 161 2.70 -3.25 2.42
C LEU A 161 1.94 -1.94 2.65
N ALA A 162 2.47 -0.81 2.17
CA ALA A 162 1.79 0.48 2.24
C ALA A 162 0.48 0.48 1.43
N GLN A 163 0.45 -0.16 0.27
CA GLN A 163 -0.76 -0.30 -0.55
C GLN A 163 -1.81 -1.18 0.14
N MET A 164 -1.39 -2.33 0.66
CA MET A 164 -2.28 -3.24 1.38
C MET A 164 -2.88 -2.57 2.62
N LEU A 165 -2.06 -1.86 3.40
CA LEU A 165 -2.48 -1.17 4.61
C LEU A 165 -3.28 0.12 4.32
N GLY A 166 -3.03 0.78 3.19
CA GLY A 166 -3.81 1.92 2.72
C GLY A 166 -5.28 1.58 2.48
N GLY A 167 -5.59 0.34 2.07
CA GLY A 167 -6.96 -0.15 1.95
C GLY A 167 -7.71 -0.30 3.28
N TYR A 168 -7.00 -0.20 4.41
CA TYR A 168 -7.56 -0.21 5.77
C TYR A 168 -7.36 1.15 6.47
N ASP A 169 -7.13 2.23 5.72
CA ASP A 169 -6.85 3.59 6.22
C ASP A 169 -5.60 3.71 7.12
N VAL A 170 -4.71 2.72 7.12
CA VAL A 170 -3.45 2.76 7.87
C VAL A 170 -2.40 3.51 7.05
N ARG A 171 -1.89 4.61 7.60
CA ARG A 171 -0.93 5.48 6.92
C ARG A 171 0.48 5.37 7.50
N LEU A 172 1.46 5.67 6.65
CA LEU A 172 2.84 5.83 7.09
C LEU A 172 2.99 7.05 7.99
N CYS A 173 3.71 6.87 9.09
CA CYS A 173 4.13 7.91 10.00
C CYS A 173 5.66 8.02 10.02
N ASP A 174 6.16 9.15 10.53
CA ASP A 174 7.58 9.29 10.79
C ASP A 174 7.97 8.44 12.01
N ALA A 175 8.95 7.57 11.80
CA ALA A 175 9.53 6.68 12.78
C ALA A 175 11.02 6.98 12.93
N THR A 176 11.60 6.54 14.04
CA THR A 176 13.06 6.49 14.18
C THR A 176 13.47 5.04 13.94
N GLY A 177 14.24 4.82 12.88
CA GLY A 177 14.80 3.49 12.60
C GLY A 177 15.76 3.05 13.70
N HIS A 178 16.10 1.77 13.73
CA HIS A 178 17.06 1.23 14.70
C HIS A 178 18.41 1.96 14.68
N ASP A 179 18.79 2.51 13.52
CA ASP A 179 20.02 3.27 13.31
C ASP A 179 19.93 4.76 13.74
N GLY A 180 18.83 5.17 14.38
CA GLY A 180 18.59 6.55 14.81
C GLY A 180 18.24 7.52 13.68
N ARG A 181 18.18 7.04 12.43
CA ARG A 181 17.78 7.85 11.27
C ARG A 181 16.26 7.96 11.16
N PRO A 182 15.74 9.09 10.64
CA PRO A 182 14.33 9.19 10.31
C PRO A 182 13.99 8.15 9.25
N SER A 183 12.94 7.38 9.50
CA SER A 183 12.43 6.36 8.61
C SER A 183 10.90 6.45 8.55
N LYS A 184 10.29 5.84 7.54
CA LYS A 184 8.83 5.69 7.49
C LYS A 184 8.44 4.41 8.22
N GLY A 185 7.34 4.47 8.96
CA GLY A 185 6.84 3.35 9.76
C GLY A 185 5.34 3.40 10.00
N TYR A 186 4.86 2.44 10.77
CA TYR A 186 3.44 2.28 11.10
C TYR A 186 3.25 2.36 12.61
N ARG A 187 2.15 2.98 13.04
CA ARG A 187 1.75 2.98 14.45
C ARG A 187 0.89 1.76 14.72
N ARG A 188 1.13 1.16 15.89
CA ARG A 188 0.29 0.05 16.36
C ARG A 188 -1.17 0.48 16.56
N SER A 189 -1.38 1.70 17.07
CA SER A 189 -2.72 2.26 17.27
C SER A 189 -3.57 2.27 16.00
N ASP A 190 -2.93 2.60 14.88
CA ASP A 190 -3.61 2.77 13.59
C ASP A 190 -3.98 1.39 13.02
N LEU A 191 -3.10 0.39 13.20
CA LEU A 191 -3.39 -1.00 12.86
C LEU A 191 -4.51 -1.61 13.72
N VAL A 192 -4.59 -1.26 15.00
CA VAL A 192 -5.69 -1.70 15.89
C VAL A 192 -7.01 -1.05 15.48
N ALA A 193 -7.00 0.24 15.15
CA ALA A 193 -8.18 0.96 14.67
C ALA A 193 -8.66 0.47 13.30
N ALA A 194 -7.75 -0.07 12.50
CA ALA A 194 -7.99 -0.64 11.18
C ALA A 194 -8.45 -2.10 11.19
N LEU A 195 -8.59 -2.72 12.38
CA LEU A 195 -9.20 -4.03 12.47
C LEU A 195 -10.64 -3.94 11.96
N PRO A 196 -11.07 -4.85 11.08
CA PRO A 196 -12.45 -4.85 10.60
C PRO A 196 -13.37 -4.98 11.82
N ASP A 197 -14.29 -4.04 11.98
CA ASP A 197 -15.31 -4.10 13.03
C ASP A 197 -16.06 -5.41 12.87
N CYS A 198 -15.85 -6.33 13.82
CA CYS A 198 -16.70 -7.49 13.98
C CYS A 198 -18.10 -6.99 14.34
N SER A 199 -18.90 -6.72 13.31
CA SER A 199 -20.34 -6.57 13.44
C SER A 199 -20.90 -7.97 13.67
N CYS A 200 -20.91 -8.38 14.94
CA CYS A 200 -21.71 -9.51 15.41
C CYS A 200 -23.19 -9.12 15.43
#